data_AF-A0A2N7QBR5-F1
#
_entry.id   AF-A0A2N7QBR5-F1
#
_cell.length_a   1.000
_cell.length_b   1.000
_cell.length_c   1.000
_cell.angle_alpha   90.00
_cell.angle_beta   90.00
_cell.angle_gamma   90.00
#
_symmetry.space_group_name_H-M   'P 1'
#
loop_
_entity.id
_entity.type
_entity.pdbx_description
1 polymer ?
#
loop_
_entity_poly.entity_id
_entity_poly.type
_entity_poly.pdbx_seq_one_letter_code
_entity_poly.pdbx_strand_id
1 'polypeptide(L)'
;MTLQKEKSRFWSILENLYSGAEPDGQSGYVNLIKQKRRYFTEFVKPKLEEYVSQRLKDFPEFEEELYNKLYTFFEPYFSDTGSVFFVKSYIYYKQYERIYTNEDVKLFWKTKDLYYIKSDILIRSMEVKLEEGYIFYFDASTVEHKKSNEKRKLIYFFDKVDEKGRIVLKVEYSERGKETKENEIIKKVRKALGDKKFKSEHLQKAIQTFEKQMKVDYFIHRDLERFLKEQFNLWLSQYLFGHEEVNLPLDRINKLLALKDVAYRVIEVIAKFEE
;
A
#
# COMPACT_ATOMS: atom_id res chain seq x y z
N MET A 1 22.29 16.77 1.46
CA MET A 1 20.81 16.90 1.53
C MET A 1 20.06 15.69 0.97
N THR A 2 20.70 14.75 0.26
CA THR A 2 20.09 13.56 -0.35
C THR A 2 20.05 12.31 0.56
N LEU A 3 21.10 12.04 1.35
CA LEU A 3 21.15 10.89 2.27
C LEU A 3 19.92 10.77 3.19
N GLN A 4 19.48 11.88 3.80
CA GLN A 4 18.34 11.90 4.70
C GLN A 4 17.01 11.58 3.99
N LYS A 5 16.94 11.86 2.69
CA LYS A 5 15.74 11.66 1.87
C LYS A 5 15.53 10.18 1.55
N GLU A 6 16.56 9.47 1.09
CA GLU A 6 16.42 8.04 0.71
C GLU A 6 16.24 7.13 1.92
N LYS A 7 16.96 7.40 3.01
CA LYS A 7 16.74 6.73 4.30
C LYS A 7 15.31 6.94 4.81
N SER A 8 14.82 8.18 4.80
CA SER A 8 13.45 8.49 5.23
C SER A 8 12.39 7.80 4.36
N ARG A 9 12.62 7.72 3.04
CA ARG A 9 11.72 7.05 2.10
C ARG A 9 11.62 5.56 2.37
N PHE A 10 12.76 4.87 2.51
CA PHE A 10 12.79 3.45 2.83
C PHE A 10 12.06 3.13 4.14
N TRP A 11 12.34 3.89 5.21
CA TRP A 11 11.68 3.66 6.48
C TRP A 11 10.18 3.96 6.44
N SER A 12 9.76 4.97 5.67
CA SER A 12 8.34 5.30 5.51
C SER A 12 7.59 4.18 4.80
N ILE A 13 8.12 3.60 3.72
CA ILE A 13 7.44 2.48 3.04
C ILE A 13 7.37 1.24 3.93
N LEU A 14 8.41 0.98 4.74
CA LEU A 14 8.43 -0.15 5.64
C LEU A 14 7.49 0.07 6.83
N GLU A 15 7.40 1.28 7.39
CA GLU A 15 6.43 1.60 8.44
C GLU A 15 4.98 1.50 7.94
N ASN A 16 4.75 1.94 6.69
CA ASN A 16 3.45 1.82 6.04
C ASN A 16 3.08 0.35 5.87
N LEU A 17 4.02 -0.56 5.59
CA LEU A 17 3.73 -2.01 5.57
C LEU A 17 3.17 -2.52 6.90
N TYR A 18 3.70 -2.05 8.04
CA TYR A 18 3.28 -2.54 9.36
C TYR A 18 1.95 -1.94 9.83
N SER A 19 1.66 -0.71 9.42
CA SER A 19 0.55 0.07 9.96
C SER A 19 -0.55 0.40 8.95
N GLY A 20 -0.30 0.25 7.66
CA GLY A 20 -1.18 0.76 6.62
C GLY A 20 -1.36 2.27 6.68
N ALA A 21 -2.37 2.75 5.95
CA ALA A 21 -2.78 4.14 6.08
C ALA A 21 -3.29 4.42 7.50
N GLU A 22 -3.08 5.64 7.99
CA GLU A 22 -3.62 6.06 9.28
C GLU A 22 -5.13 5.80 9.34
N PRO A 23 -5.59 4.93 10.25
CA PRO A 23 -7.00 4.62 10.32
C PRO A 23 -7.71 5.72 11.12
N ASP A 24 -8.72 6.33 10.52
CA ASP A 24 -9.60 7.29 11.18
C ASP A 24 -10.58 6.58 12.14
N GLY A 25 -10.90 7.23 13.27
CA GLY A 25 -11.96 6.79 14.19
C GLY A 25 -11.48 6.12 15.49
N GLN A 26 -12.42 5.55 16.24
CA GLN A 26 -12.18 4.84 17.51
C GLN A 26 -12.69 3.40 17.40
N SER A 27 -11.84 2.46 16.99
CA SER A 27 -12.19 1.04 16.88
C SER A 27 -11.08 0.12 17.39
N GLY A 28 -11.42 -1.15 17.66
CA GLY A 28 -10.43 -2.18 18.03
C GLY A 28 -9.36 -2.39 16.95
N TYR A 29 -9.73 -2.26 15.68
CA TYR A 29 -8.80 -2.30 14.54
C TYR A 29 -7.86 -1.08 14.53
N VAL A 30 -8.38 0.14 14.74
CA VAL A 30 -7.56 1.36 14.87
C VAL A 30 -6.52 1.19 15.99
N ASN A 31 -6.92 0.62 17.13
CA ASN A 31 -6.01 0.34 18.24
C ASN A 31 -4.98 -0.73 17.89
N LEU A 32 -5.35 -1.79 17.18
CA LEU A 32 -4.42 -2.82 16.70
C LEU A 32 -3.37 -2.23 15.75
N ILE A 33 -3.79 -1.40 14.80
CA ILE A 33 -2.89 -0.71 13.87
C ILE A 33 -1.93 0.23 14.61
N LYS A 34 -2.43 1.01 15.58
CA LYS A 34 -1.59 1.85 16.45
C LYS A 34 -0.56 1.03 17.23
N GLN A 35 -0.96 -0.12 17.77
CA GLN A 35 -0.05 -1.05 18.45
C GLN A 35 1.00 -1.64 17.49
N LYS A 36 0.61 -2.04 16.28
CA LYS A 36 1.52 -2.53 15.24
C LYS A 36 2.55 -1.46 14.84
N ARG A 37 2.10 -0.21 14.63
CA ARG A 37 3.00 0.93 14.35
C ARG A 37 3.98 1.18 15.48
N ARG A 38 3.48 1.18 16.72
CA ARG A 38 4.31 1.35 17.91
C ARG A 38 5.34 0.23 18.03
N TYR A 39 4.93 -1.02 17.84
CA TYR A 39 5.83 -2.17 17.85
C TYR A 39 6.93 -2.04 16.79
N PHE A 40 6.57 -1.62 15.58
CA PHE A 40 7.55 -1.37 14.52
C PHE A 40 8.55 -0.27 14.92
N THR A 41 8.05 0.87 15.39
CA THR A 41 8.86 2.05 15.70
C THR A 41 9.77 1.83 16.91
N GLU A 42 9.28 1.17 17.95
CA GLU A 42 10.00 0.97 19.21
C GLU A 42 10.95 -0.24 19.19
N PHE A 43 10.64 -1.29 18.41
CA PHE A 43 11.38 -2.55 18.50
C PHE A 43 11.97 -3.03 17.17
N VAL A 44 11.23 -2.93 16.06
CA VAL A 44 11.69 -3.47 14.76
C VAL A 44 12.69 -2.54 14.10
N LYS A 45 12.31 -1.27 13.93
CA LYS A 45 13.14 -0.27 13.25
C LYS A 45 14.50 -0.07 13.94
N PRO A 46 14.60 0.08 15.27
CA PRO A 46 15.90 0.27 15.92
C PRO A 46 16.83 -0.94 15.73
N LYS A 47 16.30 -2.17 15.78
CA LYS A 47 17.08 -3.39 15.55
C LYS A 47 17.57 -3.49 14.10
N LEU A 48 16.75 -3.10 13.13
CA LEU A 48 17.15 -3.06 11.73
C LEU A 48 18.16 -1.95 11.47
N GLU A 49 17.99 -0.76 12.06
CA GLU A 49 18.97 0.32 11.99
C GLU A 49 20.32 -0.10 12.57
N GLU A 50 20.33 -0.76 13.73
CA GLU A 50 21.55 -1.31 14.32
C GLU A 50 22.21 -2.34 13.38
N TYR A 51 21.44 -3.26 12.81
CA TYR A 51 21.94 -4.25 11.86
C TYR A 51 22.55 -3.60 10.62
N VAL A 52 21.89 -2.58 10.06
CA VAL A 52 22.40 -1.81 8.92
C VAL A 52 23.72 -1.12 9.28
N SER A 53 23.76 -0.44 10.43
CA SER A 53 24.98 0.23 10.90
C SER A 53 26.14 -0.76 11.10
N GLN A 54 25.87 -1.97 11.60
CA GLN A 54 26.89 -3.01 11.74
C GLN A 54 27.42 -3.48 10.39
N ARG A 55 26.55 -3.63 9.38
CA ARG A 55 26.93 -4.08 8.03
C ARG A 55 27.64 -3.00 7.22
N LEU A 56 27.43 -1.72 7.52
CA LEU A 56 28.06 -0.59 6.82
C LEU A 56 29.38 -0.12 7.45
N LYS A 57 29.85 -0.73 8.55
CA LYS A 57 31.07 -0.28 9.26
C LYS A 57 32.28 -0.11 8.36
N ASP A 58 32.45 -1.00 7.39
CA ASP A 58 33.62 -1.04 6.52
C ASP A 58 33.46 -0.17 5.25
N PHE A 59 32.27 0.36 4.98
CA PHE A 59 31.94 1.17 3.80
C PHE A 59 30.79 2.17 4.11
N PRO A 60 31.02 3.15 5.00
CA PRO A 60 29.99 4.11 5.41
C PRO A 60 29.45 4.95 4.24
N GLU A 61 30.24 5.17 3.20
CA GLU A 61 29.85 5.90 1.99
C GLU A 61 28.75 5.18 1.19
N PHE A 62 28.54 3.88 1.42
CA PHE A 62 27.51 3.09 0.76
C PHE A 62 26.11 3.25 1.38
N GLU A 63 25.95 3.97 2.49
CA GLU A 63 24.66 4.10 3.20
C GLU A 63 23.55 4.66 2.29
N GLU A 64 23.83 5.74 1.54
CA GLU A 64 22.85 6.36 0.65
C GLU A 64 22.39 5.40 -0.45
N GLU A 65 23.36 4.75 -1.07
CA GLU A 65 23.12 3.81 -2.16
C GLU A 65 22.36 2.58 -1.65
N LEU A 66 22.70 2.08 -0.47
CA LEU A 66 22.02 0.95 0.17
C LEU A 66 20.54 1.27 0.37
N TYR A 67 20.19 2.42 0.97
CA TYR A 67 18.79 2.77 1.19
C TYR A 67 18.02 3.00 -0.11
N ASN A 68 18.64 3.63 -1.10
CA ASN A 68 18.02 3.81 -2.42
C ASN A 68 17.73 2.46 -3.10
N LYS A 69 18.66 1.51 -3.03
CA LYS A 69 18.48 0.15 -3.58
C LYS A 69 17.39 -0.64 -2.85
N LEU A 70 17.38 -0.57 -1.51
CA LEU A 70 16.32 -1.20 -0.72
C LEU A 70 14.95 -0.59 -1.07
N TYR A 71 14.84 0.73 -1.11
CA TYR A 71 13.61 1.41 -1.51
C TYR A 71 13.15 0.97 -2.90
N THR A 72 14.06 1.01 -3.88
CA THR A 72 13.77 0.64 -5.27
C THR A 72 13.29 -0.81 -5.39
N PHE A 73 13.87 -1.72 -4.59
CA PHE A 73 13.44 -3.11 -4.56
C PHE A 73 12.06 -3.28 -3.91
N PHE A 74 11.83 -2.66 -2.75
CA PHE A 74 10.65 -2.94 -1.93
C PHE A 74 9.40 -2.14 -2.33
N GLU A 75 9.54 -0.93 -2.85
CA GLU A 75 8.41 -0.06 -3.21
C GLU A 75 7.36 -0.74 -4.11
N PRO A 76 7.72 -1.54 -5.13
CA PRO A 76 6.74 -2.21 -5.99
C PRO A 76 5.93 -3.32 -5.29
N TYR A 77 6.40 -3.81 -4.14
CA TYR A 77 5.77 -4.90 -3.39
C TYR A 77 4.87 -4.42 -2.26
N PHE A 78 4.90 -3.13 -1.90
CA PHE A 78 4.10 -2.58 -0.81
C PHE A 78 3.05 -1.63 -1.37
N SER A 79 1.84 -1.62 -0.80
CA SER A 79 0.85 -0.59 -1.13
C SER A 79 0.73 0.47 -0.05
N ASP A 80 0.02 1.53 -0.42
CA ASP A 80 -0.44 2.60 0.45
C ASP A 80 -1.37 2.13 1.58
N THR A 81 -1.86 0.88 1.57
CA THR A 81 -2.69 0.30 2.64
C THR A 81 -1.90 -0.60 3.59
N GLY A 82 -0.59 -0.79 3.39
CA GLY A 82 0.24 -1.56 4.32
C GLY A 82 0.00 -3.05 4.30
N SER A 83 -0.06 -3.62 3.11
CA SER A 83 0.01 -5.07 2.92
C SER A 83 1.08 -5.33 1.86
N VAL A 84 1.55 -6.57 1.74
CA VAL A 84 2.37 -6.94 0.59
C VAL A 84 1.43 -7.17 -0.60
N PHE A 85 1.63 -6.40 -1.67
CA PHE A 85 0.86 -6.48 -2.91
C PHE A 85 1.75 -6.90 -4.06
N PHE A 86 1.23 -7.81 -4.87
CA PHE A 86 1.93 -8.28 -6.06
C PHE A 86 1.44 -7.61 -7.34
N VAL A 87 0.86 -6.41 -7.27
CA VAL A 87 0.21 -5.74 -8.41
C VAL A 87 1.23 -5.23 -9.45
N LYS A 88 2.49 -5.02 -9.08
CA LYS A 88 3.51 -4.38 -9.95
C LYS A 88 4.89 -5.05 -9.95
N SER A 89 5.02 -6.33 -9.60
CA SER A 89 6.32 -7.02 -9.72
C SER A 89 6.68 -7.32 -11.19
N TYR A 90 7.18 -6.31 -11.90
CA TYR A 90 7.57 -6.34 -13.33
C TYR A 90 8.48 -7.52 -13.70
N ILE A 91 9.28 -7.99 -12.74
CA ILE A 91 10.29 -9.05 -12.92
C ILE A 91 9.64 -10.44 -12.97
N TYR A 92 8.69 -10.72 -12.06
CA TYR A 92 7.90 -11.95 -12.12
C TYR A 92 7.11 -12.01 -13.43
N TYR A 93 6.52 -10.89 -13.87
CA TYR A 93 5.72 -10.85 -15.10
C TYR A 93 6.53 -11.22 -16.37
N LYS A 94 7.76 -10.72 -16.52
CA LYS A 94 8.58 -10.98 -17.72
C LYS A 94 9.18 -12.38 -17.81
N GLN A 95 9.44 -13.05 -16.68
CA GLN A 95 10.12 -14.35 -16.70
C GLN A 95 9.19 -15.47 -17.21
N TYR A 96 7.91 -15.48 -16.79
CA TYR A 96 6.92 -16.45 -17.27
C TYR A 96 6.39 -16.14 -18.68
N GLU A 97 6.36 -14.87 -19.09
CA GLU A 97 5.97 -14.48 -20.45
C GLU A 97 6.94 -14.98 -21.52
N ARG A 98 8.22 -15.13 -21.19
CA ARG A 98 9.25 -15.60 -22.13
C ARG A 98 9.27 -17.11 -22.34
N ILE A 99 8.81 -17.89 -21.35
CA ILE A 99 8.99 -19.36 -21.34
C ILE A 99 7.75 -20.08 -21.88
N TYR A 100 6.56 -19.53 -21.67
CA TYR A 100 5.31 -20.14 -22.10
C TYR A 100 4.66 -19.30 -23.19
N THR A 101 4.09 -19.94 -24.20
CA THR A 101 3.30 -19.25 -25.25
C THR A 101 1.81 -19.22 -24.91
N ASN A 102 1.30 -20.29 -24.29
CA ASN A 102 -0.11 -20.43 -23.89
C ASN A 102 -0.47 -19.52 -22.69
N GLU A 103 -1.51 -18.72 -22.83
CA GLU A 103 -1.99 -17.76 -21.82
C GLU A 103 -2.48 -18.41 -20.53
N ASP A 104 -3.13 -19.57 -20.60
CA ASP A 104 -3.66 -20.27 -19.42
C ASP A 104 -2.52 -20.85 -18.57
N VAL A 105 -1.48 -21.37 -19.22
CA VAL A 105 -0.28 -21.87 -18.54
C VAL A 105 0.46 -20.70 -17.88
N LYS A 106 0.58 -19.56 -18.57
CA LYS A 106 1.13 -18.33 -17.96
C LYS A 106 0.33 -17.94 -16.73
N LEU A 107 -1.00 -17.91 -16.82
CA LEU A 107 -1.86 -17.51 -15.71
C LEU A 107 -1.77 -18.48 -14.53
N PHE A 108 -1.73 -19.78 -14.78
CA PHE A 108 -1.54 -20.80 -13.75
C PHE A 108 -0.24 -20.59 -12.98
N TRP A 109 0.91 -20.50 -13.67
CA TRP A 109 2.18 -20.26 -12.99
C TRP A 109 2.21 -18.90 -12.30
N LYS A 110 1.54 -17.88 -12.87
CA LYS A 110 1.42 -16.54 -12.27
C LYS A 110 0.64 -16.54 -10.95
N THR A 111 -0.24 -17.50 -10.72
CA THR A 111 -1.20 -17.48 -9.60
C THR A 111 -1.08 -18.67 -8.65
N LYS A 112 -0.32 -19.71 -8.98
CA LYS A 112 -0.26 -20.98 -8.21
C LYS A 112 0.09 -20.82 -6.73
N ASP A 113 0.93 -19.84 -6.39
CA ASP A 113 1.43 -19.60 -5.04
C ASP A 113 0.74 -18.39 -4.38
N LEU A 114 -0.17 -17.74 -5.11
CA LEU A 114 -0.97 -16.64 -4.63
C LEU A 114 -2.29 -17.17 -4.09
N TYR A 115 -2.60 -16.85 -2.83
CA TYR A 115 -3.93 -17.07 -2.29
C TYR A 115 -4.71 -15.77 -2.29
N TYR A 116 -5.89 -15.83 -2.90
CA TYR A 116 -6.84 -14.73 -2.87
C TYR A 116 -7.45 -14.67 -1.48
N ILE A 117 -7.16 -13.59 -0.76
CA ILE A 117 -7.97 -13.21 0.40
C ILE A 117 -8.96 -12.16 -0.09
N LYS A 118 -10.24 -12.52 0.01
CA LYS A 118 -11.31 -11.53 -0.01
C LYS A 118 -11.18 -10.73 1.28
N SER A 119 -10.49 -9.59 1.21
CA SER A 119 -10.40 -8.72 2.38
C SER A 119 -11.80 -8.23 2.73
N ASP A 120 -12.08 -8.14 4.03
CA ASP A 120 -13.20 -7.33 4.46
C ASP A 120 -12.99 -5.88 3.97
N ILE A 121 -14.10 -5.22 3.67
CA ILE A 121 -14.11 -3.85 3.14
C ILE A 121 -13.42 -2.94 4.17
N LEU A 122 -12.25 -2.40 3.83
CA LEU A 122 -11.56 -1.44 4.68
C LEU A 122 -12.17 -0.06 4.43
N ILE A 123 -13.07 0.34 5.33
CA ILE A 123 -13.75 1.62 5.23
C ILE A 123 -12.89 2.70 5.90
N ARG A 124 -12.32 3.61 5.13
CA ARG A 124 -11.51 4.75 5.60
C ARG A 124 -11.93 6.03 4.89
N SER A 125 -11.69 7.17 5.54
CA SER A 125 -11.93 8.46 4.91
C SER A 125 -10.94 8.67 3.78
N MET A 126 -11.39 9.24 2.66
CA MET A 126 -10.51 9.48 1.52
C MET A 126 -11.03 10.58 0.61
N GLU A 127 -10.12 11.17 -0.15
CA GLU A 127 -10.43 12.13 -1.19
C GLU A 127 -10.59 11.44 -2.54
N VAL A 128 -11.70 11.70 -3.23
CA VAL A 128 -11.98 11.24 -4.58
C VAL A 128 -12.04 12.44 -5.50
N LYS A 129 -11.11 12.50 -6.45
CA LYS A 129 -11.07 13.55 -7.48
C LYS A 129 -11.70 13.02 -8.76
N LEU A 130 -12.65 13.77 -9.30
CA LEU A 130 -13.23 13.49 -10.60
C LEU A 130 -12.51 14.30 -11.69
N GLU A 131 -12.46 13.78 -12.91
CA GLU A 131 -11.87 14.46 -14.07
C GLU A 131 -12.58 15.79 -14.37
N GLU A 132 -13.86 15.87 -14.05
CA GLU A 132 -14.69 17.06 -14.20
C GLU A 132 -14.40 18.16 -13.16
N GLY A 133 -13.36 17.99 -12.33
CA GLY A 133 -12.85 19.00 -11.39
C GLY A 133 -13.50 19.00 -10.00
N TYR A 134 -14.51 18.16 -9.76
CA TYR A 134 -15.12 18.00 -8.44
C TYR A 134 -14.25 17.14 -7.53
N ILE A 135 -14.00 17.64 -6.33
CA ILE A 135 -13.25 16.93 -5.29
C ILE A 135 -14.21 16.56 -4.17
N PHE A 136 -14.33 15.27 -3.90
CA PHE A 136 -15.12 14.73 -2.79
C PHE A 136 -14.20 14.30 -1.67
N TYR A 137 -14.61 14.51 -0.44
CA TYR A 137 -14.00 13.92 0.73
C TYR A 137 -15.04 13.06 1.43
N PHE A 138 -14.85 11.75 1.39
CA PHE A 138 -15.69 10.81 2.12
C PHE A 138 -15.13 10.70 3.53
N ASP A 139 -15.90 11.13 4.53
CA ASP A 139 -15.57 11.02 5.95
C ASP A 139 -16.20 9.73 6.49
N ALA A 140 -15.36 8.74 6.78
CA ALA A 140 -15.78 7.46 7.34
C ALA A 140 -15.30 7.27 8.79
N SER A 141 -14.92 8.34 9.47
CA SER A 141 -14.40 8.31 10.85
C SER A 141 -15.38 7.68 11.87
N THR A 142 -16.67 7.68 11.57
CA THR A 142 -17.75 7.12 12.40
C THR A 142 -18.10 5.67 12.05
N VAL A 143 -17.52 5.09 10.99
CA VAL A 143 -17.83 3.72 10.57
C VAL A 143 -16.95 2.74 11.34
N GLU A 144 -17.54 1.96 12.25
CA GLU A 144 -16.82 0.84 12.88
C GLU A 144 -16.57 -0.30 11.89
N HIS A 145 -15.48 -1.07 12.03
CA HIS A 145 -15.32 -2.30 11.25
C HIS A 145 -16.33 -3.37 11.72
N LYS A 146 -16.81 -4.20 10.79
CA LYS A 146 -17.78 -5.27 11.08
C LYS A 146 -17.30 -6.16 12.23
N LYS A 147 -18.15 -6.31 13.25
CA LYS A 147 -17.98 -7.34 14.31
C LYS A 147 -18.59 -8.70 13.94
N SER A 148 -19.36 -8.77 12.86
CA SER A 148 -20.14 -9.96 12.45
C SER A 148 -20.34 -10.00 10.93
N ASN A 149 -20.61 -11.19 10.38
CA ASN A 149 -20.81 -11.48 8.95
C ASN A 149 -22.04 -10.82 8.28
N GLU A 150 -22.66 -9.81 8.92
CA GLU A 150 -23.81 -9.10 8.35
C GLU A 150 -23.40 -8.22 7.14
N LYS A 151 -24.11 -8.38 6.03
CA LYS A 151 -24.01 -7.47 4.87
C LYS A 151 -24.75 -6.16 5.18
N ARG A 152 -24.10 -5.23 5.87
CA ARG A 152 -24.61 -3.85 6.07
C ARG A 152 -24.29 -2.97 4.86
N LYS A 153 -25.31 -2.37 4.26
CA LYS A 153 -25.20 -1.41 3.13
C LYS A 153 -24.67 -0.08 3.67
N LEU A 154 -23.77 0.59 2.95
CA LEU A 154 -23.31 1.94 3.30
C LEU A 154 -24.33 2.98 2.85
N ILE A 155 -24.45 4.04 3.64
CA ILE A 155 -25.24 5.22 3.32
C ILE A 155 -24.38 6.47 3.41
N TYR A 156 -24.73 7.46 2.61
CA TYR A 156 -23.94 8.68 2.45
C TYR A 156 -24.80 9.90 2.79
N PHE A 157 -24.22 10.85 3.55
CA PHE A 157 -24.87 12.10 3.90
C PHE A 157 -24.00 13.29 3.55
N PHE A 158 -24.58 14.31 2.94
CA PHE A 158 -23.90 15.58 2.76
C PHE A 158 -23.70 16.28 4.11
N ASP A 159 -22.46 16.58 4.46
CA ASP A 159 -22.09 17.36 5.65
C ASP A 159 -21.91 18.84 5.28
N LYS A 160 -20.91 19.13 4.45
CA LYS A 160 -20.55 20.50 4.04
C LYS A 160 -19.71 20.54 2.77
N VAL A 161 -19.51 21.75 2.25
CA VAL A 161 -18.36 22.05 1.38
C VAL A 161 -17.31 22.73 2.26
N ASP A 162 -16.07 22.24 2.23
CA ASP A 162 -15.01 22.81 3.05
C ASP A 162 -14.37 24.07 2.43
N GLU A 163 -13.49 24.72 3.19
CA GLU A 163 -12.78 25.94 2.76
C GLU A 163 -11.90 25.73 1.51
N LYS A 164 -11.58 24.47 1.18
CA LYS A 164 -10.81 24.07 0.00
C LYS A 164 -11.71 23.72 -1.19
N GLY A 165 -13.03 23.89 -1.06
CA GLY A 165 -14.01 23.60 -2.10
C GLY A 165 -14.37 22.11 -2.25
N ARG A 166 -13.99 21.27 -1.29
CA ARG A 166 -14.25 19.82 -1.33
C ARG A 166 -15.65 19.51 -0.80
N ILE A 167 -16.37 18.63 -1.49
CA ILE A 167 -17.69 18.15 -1.08
C ILE A 167 -17.50 17.06 -0.03
N VAL A 168 -17.82 17.36 1.23
CA VAL A 168 -17.68 16.41 2.35
C VAL A 168 -18.94 15.57 2.49
N LEU A 169 -18.78 14.25 2.35
CA LEU A 169 -19.84 13.26 2.55
C LEU A 169 -19.50 12.37 3.75
N LYS A 170 -20.38 12.32 4.76
CA LYS A 170 -20.29 11.36 5.85
C LYS A 170 -20.74 9.98 5.39
N VAL A 171 -20.01 8.96 5.80
CA VAL A 171 -20.26 7.56 5.51
C VAL A 171 -20.74 6.89 6.79
N GLU A 172 -21.85 6.17 6.71
CA GLU A 172 -22.43 5.42 7.84
C GLU A 172 -22.97 4.07 7.36
N TYR A 173 -23.19 3.13 8.28
CA TYR A 173 -23.97 1.93 7.96
C TYR A 173 -25.46 2.23 7.95
N SER A 174 -26.19 1.59 7.03
CA SER A 174 -27.65 1.60 7.05
C SER A 174 -28.16 0.92 8.32
N GLU A 175 -28.86 1.69 9.15
CA GLU A 175 -29.64 1.19 10.26
C GLU A 175 -31.14 1.33 9.95
N ARG A 176 -31.92 0.30 10.26
CA ARG A 176 -33.40 0.32 10.19
C ARG A 176 -33.94 0.75 8.81
N GLY A 177 -33.29 0.34 7.72
CA GLY A 177 -33.75 0.61 6.36
C GLY A 177 -33.49 2.04 5.86
N LYS A 178 -32.65 2.83 6.56
CA LYS A 178 -32.18 4.12 6.04
C LYS A 178 -31.46 3.94 4.70
N GLU A 179 -31.77 4.81 3.74
CA GLU A 179 -31.12 4.83 2.43
C GLU A 179 -30.51 6.19 2.12
N THR A 180 -29.50 6.18 1.25
CA THR A 180 -28.88 7.40 0.71
C THR A 180 -29.91 8.18 -0.10
N LYS A 181 -30.24 9.39 0.38
CA LYS A 181 -31.13 10.30 -0.34
C LYS A 181 -30.36 11.13 -1.37
N GLU A 182 -29.99 10.52 -2.49
CA GLU A 182 -29.20 11.15 -3.56
C GLU A 182 -29.75 12.52 -3.99
N ASN A 183 -31.08 12.61 -4.17
CA ASN A 183 -31.75 13.85 -4.55
C ASN A 183 -31.58 14.97 -3.52
N GLU A 184 -31.55 14.67 -2.23
CA GLU A 184 -31.31 15.68 -1.19
C GLU A 184 -29.84 16.12 -1.17
N ILE A 185 -28.90 15.19 -1.35
CA ILE A 185 -27.46 15.46 -1.43
C ILE A 185 -27.18 16.40 -2.60
N ILE A 186 -27.67 16.08 -3.80
CA ILE A 186 -27.50 16.90 -5.00
C ILE A 186 -28.02 18.33 -4.79
N LYS A 187 -29.21 18.48 -4.19
CA LYS A 187 -29.77 19.82 -3.89
C LYS A 187 -28.89 20.61 -2.94
N LYS A 188 -28.39 19.98 -1.87
CA LYS A 188 -27.51 20.63 -0.88
C LYS A 188 -26.16 21.00 -1.50
N VAL A 189 -25.56 20.11 -2.28
CA VAL A 189 -24.29 20.36 -2.99
C VAL A 189 -24.42 21.51 -3.97
N ARG A 190 -25.46 21.53 -4.81
CA ARG A 190 -25.73 22.63 -5.75
C ARG A 190 -25.89 23.98 -5.04
N LYS A 191 -26.58 23.99 -3.90
CA LYS A 191 -26.76 25.20 -3.09
C LYS A 191 -25.45 25.68 -2.48
N ALA A 192 -24.61 24.75 -2.01
CA ALA A 192 -23.35 25.07 -1.35
C ALA A 192 -22.24 25.50 -2.33
N LEU A 193 -22.13 24.86 -3.49
CA LEU A 193 -21.15 25.22 -4.53
C LEU A 193 -21.62 26.34 -5.46
N GLY A 194 -22.92 26.64 -5.48
CA GLY A 194 -23.51 27.55 -6.48
C GLY A 194 -23.50 27.01 -7.91
N ASP A 195 -23.03 25.78 -8.14
CA ASP A 195 -22.91 25.19 -9.47
C ASP A 195 -24.14 24.35 -9.84
N LYS A 196 -24.91 24.84 -10.83
CA LYS A 196 -26.08 24.14 -11.38
C LYS A 196 -25.68 22.98 -12.30
N LYS A 197 -24.42 22.87 -12.74
CA LYS A 197 -23.92 21.80 -13.60
C LYS A 197 -23.74 20.48 -12.86
N PHE A 198 -23.69 20.49 -11.52
CA PHE A 198 -23.58 19.26 -10.74
C PHE A 198 -24.80 18.34 -10.95
N LYS A 199 -24.59 17.13 -11.49
CA LYS A 199 -25.62 16.11 -11.77
C LYS A 199 -25.47 14.86 -10.90
N SER A 200 -26.50 14.01 -10.93
CA SER A 200 -26.50 12.70 -10.26
C SER A 200 -25.32 11.83 -10.66
N GLU A 201 -24.92 11.89 -11.93
CA GLU A 201 -23.79 11.14 -12.48
C GLU A 201 -22.47 11.41 -11.72
N HIS A 202 -22.20 12.65 -11.32
CA HIS A 202 -20.98 12.97 -10.56
C HIS A 202 -21.00 12.37 -9.16
N LEU A 203 -22.15 12.43 -8.48
CA LEU A 203 -22.32 11.82 -7.17
C LEU A 203 -22.15 10.29 -7.25
N GLN A 204 -22.80 9.66 -8.23
CA GLN A 204 -22.72 8.21 -8.43
C GLN A 204 -21.31 7.76 -8.82
N LYS A 205 -20.64 8.48 -9.73
CA LYS A 205 -19.23 8.21 -10.06
C LYS A 205 -18.33 8.34 -8.83
N ALA A 206 -18.51 9.37 -8.01
CA ALA A 206 -17.71 9.55 -6.80
C ALA A 206 -17.91 8.40 -5.80
N ILE A 207 -19.17 8.02 -5.54
CA ILE A 207 -19.51 6.90 -4.64
C ILE A 207 -18.95 5.58 -5.18
N GLN A 208 -19.11 5.29 -6.48
CA GLN A 208 -18.57 4.07 -7.08
C GLN A 208 -17.04 4.02 -7.00
N THR A 209 -16.36 5.14 -7.24
CA THR A 209 -14.90 5.23 -7.13
C THR A 209 -14.45 5.02 -5.70
N PHE A 210 -15.13 5.64 -4.73
CA PHE A 210 -14.92 5.40 -3.30
C PHE A 210 -15.07 3.91 -2.97
N GLU A 211 -16.21 3.29 -3.31
CA GLU A 211 -16.50 1.88 -3.03
C GLU A 211 -15.50 0.91 -3.68
N LYS A 212 -15.03 1.21 -4.89
CA LYS A 212 -13.97 0.45 -5.58
C LYS A 212 -12.64 0.57 -4.83
N GLN A 213 -12.28 1.77 -4.38
CA GLN A 213 -11.05 1.99 -3.61
C GLN A 213 -11.10 1.39 -2.20
N MET A 214 -12.28 1.06 -1.67
CA MET A 214 -12.45 0.32 -0.41
C MET A 214 -12.29 -1.19 -0.55
N LYS A 215 -12.66 -1.73 -1.73
CA LYS A 215 -12.55 -3.15 -2.04
C LYS A 215 -11.20 -3.40 -2.66
N VAL A 216 -10.21 -3.67 -1.83
CA VAL A 216 -8.90 -4.04 -2.34
C VAL A 216 -8.75 -5.54 -2.21
N ASP A 217 -8.94 -6.24 -3.32
CA ASP A 217 -8.66 -7.66 -3.42
C ASP A 217 -7.16 -7.91 -3.16
N TYR A 218 -6.85 -8.73 -2.15
CA TYR A 218 -5.46 -9.02 -1.79
C TYR A 218 -5.08 -10.41 -2.29
N PHE A 219 -3.94 -10.48 -2.97
CA PHE A 219 -3.21 -11.71 -3.20
C PHE A 219 -2.07 -11.74 -2.21
N ILE A 220 -2.00 -12.78 -1.39
CA ILE A 220 -0.87 -13.00 -0.50
C ILE A 220 -0.11 -14.21 -1.01
N HIS A 221 1.22 -14.19 -0.91
CA HIS A 221 2.04 -15.32 -1.32
C HIS A 221 2.11 -16.34 -0.16
N ARG A 222 1.92 -17.63 -0.45
CA ARG A 222 1.94 -18.71 0.56
C ARG A 222 3.21 -18.72 1.41
N ASP A 223 4.33 -18.41 0.78
CA ASP A 223 5.65 -18.32 1.41
C ASP A 223 6.30 -16.98 1.04
N LEU A 224 5.99 -15.95 1.84
CA LEU A 224 6.41 -14.58 1.56
C LEU A 224 7.92 -14.41 1.63
N GLU A 225 8.57 -15.08 2.60
CA GLU A 225 10.01 -15.00 2.80
C GLU A 225 10.76 -15.51 1.56
N ARG A 226 10.44 -16.74 1.13
CA ARG A 226 11.07 -17.35 -0.02
C ARG A 226 10.85 -16.53 -1.28
N PHE A 227 9.61 -16.08 -1.50
CA PHE A 227 9.27 -15.29 -2.67
C PHE A 227 10.10 -14.01 -2.74
N LEU A 228 10.11 -13.20 -1.68
CA LEU A 228 10.84 -11.94 -1.67
C LEU A 228 12.36 -12.17 -1.79
N LYS A 229 12.90 -13.24 -1.20
CA LYS A 229 14.32 -13.62 -1.38
C LYS A 229 14.63 -13.98 -2.84
N GLU A 230 13.76 -14.75 -3.50
CA GLU A 230 13.88 -15.08 -4.92
C GLU A 230 13.79 -13.84 -5.81
N GLN A 231 12.82 -12.96 -5.56
CA GLN A 231 12.68 -11.69 -6.28
C GLN A 231 13.88 -10.77 -6.08
N PHE A 232 14.41 -10.69 -4.86
CA PHE A 232 15.61 -9.91 -4.58
C PHE A 232 16.83 -10.44 -5.34
N ASN A 233 17.01 -11.76 -5.39
CA ASN A 233 18.09 -12.37 -6.16
C ASN A 233 17.97 -12.08 -7.65
N LEU A 234 16.76 -12.12 -8.22
CA LEU A 234 16.54 -11.77 -9.63
C LEU A 234 16.84 -10.30 -9.90
N TRP A 235 16.36 -9.41 -9.02
CA TRP A 235 16.63 -7.97 -9.11
C TRP A 235 18.13 -7.68 -9.02
N LEU A 236 18.83 -8.28 -8.07
CA LEU A 236 20.28 -8.14 -7.90
C LEU A 236 21.04 -8.70 -9.09
N SER A 237 20.59 -9.82 -9.67
CA SER A 237 21.22 -10.41 -10.86
C SER A 237 21.07 -9.48 -12.07
N GLN A 238 19.89 -8.91 -12.29
CA GLN A 238 19.67 -7.92 -13.36
C GLN A 238 20.52 -6.67 -13.13
N TYR A 239 20.65 -6.24 -11.89
CA TYR A 239 21.53 -5.13 -11.53
C TYR A 239 22.99 -5.44 -11.89
N LEU A 240 23.47 -6.65 -11.60
CA LEU A 240 24.84 -7.09 -11.93
C LEU A 240 25.08 -7.22 -13.44
N PHE A 241 24.17 -7.86 -14.17
CA PHE A 241 24.31 -8.12 -15.61
C PHE A 241 23.82 -6.98 -16.51
N GLY A 242 23.18 -5.95 -15.94
CA GLY A 242 22.71 -4.77 -16.66
C GLY A 242 23.82 -3.73 -16.91
N HIS A 243 24.99 -3.90 -16.30
CA HIS A 243 26.18 -3.11 -16.56
C HIS A 243 27.06 -3.81 -17.61
N GLU A 244 27.54 -3.07 -18.62
CA GLU A 244 28.41 -3.62 -19.68
C GLU A 244 29.80 -4.04 -19.15
N GLU A 245 30.21 -3.52 -17.99
CA GLU A 245 31.47 -3.88 -17.35
C GLU A 245 31.34 -5.17 -16.54
N VAL A 246 31.92 -6.25 -17.07
CA VAL A 246 31.99 -7.58 -16.44
C VAL A 246 32.92 -7.61 -15.21
N ASN A 247 33.73 -6.56 -15.00
CA ASN A 247 34.76 -6.54 -13.98
C ASN A 247 34.32 -5.79 -12.71
N LEU A 248 33.80 -6.53 -11.73
CA LEU A 248 33.36 -6.00 -10.44
C LEU A 248 34.52 -6.04 -9.42
N PRO A 249 35.00 -4.90 -8.91
CA PRO A 249 36.03 -4.87 -7.87
C PRO A 249 35.55 -5.55 -6.57
N LEU A 250 36.49 -6.10 -5.79
CA LEU A 250 36.19 -6.77 -4.51
C LEU A 250 35.41 -5.88 -3.53
N ASP A 251 35.77 -4.59 -3.47
CA ASP A 251 35.04 -3.59 -2.67
C ASP A 251 33.56 -3.50 -3.08
N ARG A 252 33.28 -3.51 -4.38
CA ARG A 252 31.91 -3.49 -4.90
C ARG A 252 31.15 -4.77 -4.55
N ILE A 253 31.82 -5.92 -4.63
CA ILE A 253 31.23 -7.21 -4.24
C ILE A 253 30.83 -7.18 -2.76
N ASN A 254 31.71 -6.71 -1.87
CA ASN A 254 31.43 -6.63 -0.44
C ASN A 254 30.24 -5.71 -0.13
N LYS A 255 30.15 -4.55 -0.79
CA LYS A 255 28.98 -3.64 -0.69
C LYS A 255 27.68 -4.33 -1.11
N LEU A 256 27.68 -5.09 -2.21
CA LEU A 256 26.50 -5.82 -2.67
C LEU A 256 26.13 -7.01 -1.77
N LEU A 257 27.11 -7.69 -1.17
CA LEU A 257 26.86 -8.72 -0.16
C LEU A 257 26.20 -8.12 1.08
N ALA A 258 26.66 -6.96 1.55
CA ALA A 258 26.04 -6.26 2.66
C ALA A 258 24.61 -5.80 2.35
N LEU A 259 24.37 -5.30 1.14
CA LEU A 259 23.01 -5.01 0.66
C LEU A 259 22.12 -6.25 0.72
N LYS A 260 22.62 -7.40 0.25
CA LYS A 260 21.88 -8.67 0.28
C LYS A 260 21.56 -9.10 1.70
N ASP A 261 22.54 -9.05 2.60
CA ASP A 261 22.37 -9.39 4.01
C ASP A 261 21.31 -8.51 4.69
N VAL A 262 21.32 -7.21 4.40
CA VAL A 262 20.32 -6.27 4.92
C VAL A 262 18.95 -6.55 4.32
N ALA A 263 18.84 -6.72 3.00
CA ALA A 263 17.57 -7.01 2.35
C ALA A 263 16.95 -8.30 2.88
N TYR A 264 17.74 -9.35 3.05
CA TYR A 264 17.28 -10.62 3.61
C TYR A 264 16.79 -10.47 5.04
N ARG A 265 17.52 -9.68 5.86
CA ARG A 265 17.10 -9.41 7.22
C ARG A 265 15.76 -8.65 7.27
N VAL A 266 15.56 -7.69 6.39
CA VAL A 266 14.28 -6.98 6.25
C VAL A 266 13.17 -7.95 5.83
N ILE A 267 13.43 -8.81 4.83
CA ILE A 267 12.47 -9.83 4.36
C ILE A 267 12.05 -10.79 5.48
N GLU A 268 13.00 -11.29 6.27
CA GLU A 268 12.72 -12.17 7.41
C GLU A 268 11.81 -11.50 8.45
N VAL A 269 12.03 -10.22 8.70
CA VAL A 269 11.22 -9.46 9.67
C VAL A 269 9.81 -9.23 9.11
N ILE A 270 9.68 -8.96 7.81
CA ILE A 270 8.39 -8.86 7.13
C ILE A 270 7.64 -10.19 7.16
N ALA A 271 8.30 -11.30 6.80
CA ALA A 271 7.67 -12.60 6.74
C ALA A 271 7.12 -13.04 8.11
N LYS A 272 7.91 -12.85 9.17
CA LYS A 272 7.47 -13.13 10.56
C LYS A 272 6.31 -12.28 11.06
N PHE A 273 6.02 -11.16 10.40
CA PHE A 273 4.90 -10.30 10.76
C PHE A 273 3.59 -10.72 10.08
N GLU A 274 3.69 -11.38 8.93
CA GLU A 274 2.55 -11.88 8.15
C GLU A 274 2.14 -13.31 8.54
N GLU A 275 3.02 -14.06 9.23
CA GLU A 275 2.72 -15.33 9.93
C GLU A 275 1.95 -15.10 11.25
#